data_AF-A0A3C0T004-F1
#
_entry.id   AF-A0A3C0T004-F1
#
_cell.length_a   1.000
_cell.length_b   1.000
_cell.length_c   1.000
_cell.angle_alpha   90.00
_cell.angle_beta   90.00
_cell.angle_gamma   90.00
#
_symmetry.space_group_name_H-M   'P 1'
#
loop_
_entity.id
_entity.type
_entity.pdbx_description
1 polymer ?
#
loop_
_entity_poly.entity_id
_entity_poly.type
_entity_poly.pdbx_seq_one_letter_code
_entity_poly.pdbx_strand_id
1 'polypeptide(L)' 'MSYIKNEPDIVQNLRDSFEGIEPGHHIHKAHWNTVNIQGNLPMEEIKKLIDMSYELVVKSLPKRERDEIKNKL' A
#
# COMPACT_ATOMS: atom_id res chain seq x y z
N MET A 1 -5.37 -11.01 5.22
CA MET A 1 -5.30 -9.56 5.51
C MET A 1 -3.88 -9.09 5.28
N SER A 2 -3.64 -8.08 4.44
CA SER A 2 -2.30 -7.63 4.05
C SER A 2 -2.09 -6.16 4.38
N TYR A 3 -0.89 -5.77 4.82
CA TYR A 3 -0.54 -4.37 5.10
C TYR A 3 -0.05 -3.69 3.84
N ILE A 4 -0.63 -2.54 3.52
CA ILE A 4 -0.28 -1.74 2.34
C ILE A 4 0.07 -0.33 2.78
N LYS A 5 1.19 0.20 2.28
CA LYS A 5 1.63 1.57 2.52
C LYS A 5 0.93 2.50 1.53
N ASN A 6 0.37 3.59 2.03
CA ASN A 6 -0.32 4.60 1.23
C ASN A 6 0.11 6.00 1.71
N GLU A 7 -0.03 6.99 0.82
CA GLU A 7 0.17 8.40 1.21
C GLU A 7 -0.93 8.83 2.18
N PRO A 8 -0.65 9.66 3.21
CA PRO A 8 -1.63 10.09 4.20
C PRO A 8 -2.92 10.64 3.58
N ASP A 9 -2.78 11.38 2.47
CA ASP A 9 -3.89 12.09 1.83
C ASP A 9 -4.91 11.16 1.15
N ILE A 10 -4.51 9.92 0.84
CA ILE A 10 -5.40 8.92 0.20
C ILE A 10 -5.89 7.87 1.18
N VAL A 11 -5.27 7.76 2.36
CA VAL A 11 -5.54 6.70 3.34
C VAL A 11 -6.99 6.71 3.81
N GLN A 12 -7.55 7.90 4.07
CA GLN A 12 -8.95 8.01 4.51
C GLN A 12 -9.92 7.74 3.36
N ASN A 13 -9.67 8.32 2.17
CA ASN A 13 -10.52 8.10 0.99
C ASN A 13 -10.64 6.61 0.63
N LEU A 14 -9.56 5.83 0.76
CA LEU A 14 -9.58 4.39 0.52
C LEU A 14 -10.46 3.62 1.51
N ARG A 15 -10.48 4.02 2.79
CA ARG A 15 -11.34 3.42 3.81
C ARG A 15 -12.81 3.75 3.55
N ASP A 16 -13.08 4.98 3.13
CA ASP A 16 -14.45 5.44 2.85
C ASP A 16 -15.02 4.80 1.58
N SER A 17 -14.14 4.46 0.62
CA SER A 17 -14.55 3.90 -0.68
C SER A 17 -14.69 2.38 -0.68
N PHE A 18 -14.09 1.67 0.28
CA PHE A 18 -14.00 0.21 0.25
C PHE A 18 -14.21 -0.41 1.64
N GLU A 19 -15.27 -1.20 1.78
CA GLU A 19 -15.59 -1.94 3.02
C GLU A 19 -14.49 -2.94 3.45
N GLY A 20 -13.58 -3.32 2.55
CA GLY A 20 -12.46 -4.22 2.83
C GLY A 20 -11.16 -3.54 3.25
N ILE A 21 -11.15 -2.21 3.42
CA ILE A 21 -9.96 -1.43 3.78
C ILE A 21 -10.13 -0.83 5.18
N GLU A 22 -9.28 -1.25 6.10
CA GLU A 22 -9.32 -0.86 7.51
C GLU A 22 -8.02 -0.16 7.92
N PRO A 23 -8.01 0.59 9.05
CA PRO A 23 -6.77 1.11 9.61
C PRO A 23 -5.74 0.01 9.92
N GLY A 24 -4.44 0.31 9.75
CA GLY A 24 -3.36 -0.57 10.19
C GLY A 24 -3.45 -0.90 11.69
N HIS A 25 -3.68 -2.18 12.05
CA HIS A 25 -3.90 -2.55 13.46
C HIS A 25 -2.64 -2.42 14.34
N HIS A 26 -1.45 -2.63 13.77
CA HIS A 26 -0.17 -2.67 14.51
C HIS A 26 0.89 -1.63 14.08
N ILE A 27 0.53 -0.72 13.18
CA ILE A 27 1.47 0.18 12.50
C ILE A 27 0.89 1.60 12.42
N HIS A 28 1.72 2.57 12.01
CA HIS A 28 1.36 3.98 12.01
C HIS A 28 0.16 4.26 11.07
N LYS A 29 -1.05 4.37 11.64
CA LYS A 29 -2.34 4.41 10.92
C LYS A 29 -2.47 5.55 9.91
N ALA A 30 -1.61 6.56 9.99
CA ALA A 30 -1.55 7.67 9.03
C ALA A 30 -0.98 7.25 7.66
N HIS A 31 -0.22 6.15 7.56
CA HIS A 31 0.43 5.73 6.31
C HIS A 31 0.07 4.30 5.88
N TRP A 32 -0.71 3.60 6.70
CA TRP A 32 -0.88 2.16 6.52
C TRP A 32 -2.33 1.76 6.67
N ASN A 33 -2.76 0.98 5.67
CA ASN A 33 -4.05 0.32 5.65
C ASN A 33 -3.87 -1.20 5.72
N THR A 34 -4.89 -1.83 6.26
CA THR A 34 -5.08 -3.25 6.30
C THR A 34 -6.10 -3.60 5.21
N VAL A 35 -5.74 -4.44 4.25
CA VAL A 35 -6.61 -4.80 3.12
C VAL A 35 -7.07 -6.25 3.22
N ASN A 36 -8.38 -6.45 3.17
CA ASN A 36 -9.01 -7.76 3.08
C ASN A 36 -9.04 -8.27 1.63
N ILE A 37 -8.04 -9.05 1.27
CA ILE A 37 -7.91 -9.67 -0.06
C ILE A 37 -8.96 -10.74 -0.38
N GLN A 38 -9.66 -11.25 0.63
CA GLN A 38 -10.77 -12.19 0.47
C GLN A 38 -12.14 -11.48 0.51
N GLY A 39 -12.15 -10.16 0.71
CA GLY A 39 -13.34 -9.34 0.74
C GLY A 39 -13.81 -8.90 -0.64
N ASN A 40 -14.74 -7.95 -0.67
CA ASN A 40 -15.37 -7.47 -1.90
C ASN A 40 -14.54 -6.42 -2.68
N LEU A 41 -13.21 -6.43 -2.52
CA LEU A 41 -12.34 -5.48 -3.21
C LEU A 41 -11.94 -6.06 -4.58
N PRO A 42 -12.17 -5.35 -5.70
CA PRO A 42 -11.78 -5.82 -7.02
C PRO A 42 -10.28 -6.12 -7.10
N MET A 43 -9.92 -7.20 -7.80
CA MET A 43 -8.51 -7.61 -7.94
C MET A 43 -7.64 -6.52 -8.60
N GLU A 44 -8.22 -5.73 -9.51
CA GLU A 44 -7.51 -4.61 -10.14
C GLU A 44 -7.14 -3.52 -9.14
N GLU A 45 -8.04 -3.19 -8.21
CA GLU A 45 -7.77 -2.24 -7.13
C GLU A 45 -6.71 -2.79 -6.17
N ILE A 46 -6.77 -4.09 -5.85
CA ILE A 46 -5.73 -4.75 -5.04
C ILE A 46 -4.35 -4.61 -5.70
N LYS A 47 -4.24 -4.89 -7.00
CA LYS A 47 -2.98 -4.75 -7.75
C LYS A 47 -2.48 -3.30 -7.73
N LYS A 48 -3.36 -2.34 -8.01
CA LYS A 48 -3.01 -0.92 -7.97
C LYS A 48 -2.50 -0.48 -6.60
N LEU A 49 -3.15 -0.93 -5.52
CA LEU A 49 -2.70 -0.65 -4.16
C LEU A 49 -1.32 -1.25 -3.85
N ILE A 50 -1.04 -2.45 -4.37
CA ILE A 50 0.28 -3.08 -4.27
C ILE A 50 1.33 -2.26 -5.02
N ASP A 51 1.05 -1.86 -6.26
CA ASP A 51 1.98 -1.07 -7.08
C ASP A 51 2.30 0.27 -6.41
N MET A 52 1.28 0.98 -5.93
CA MET A 52 1.46 2.23 -5.18
C MET A 52 2.32 2.04 -3.93
N SER A 53 2.06 0.98 -3.16
CA SER A 53 2.86 0.68 -1.96
C SER A 53 4.31 0.36 -2.31
N TYR A 54 4.54 -0.40 -3.39
CA TYR A 54 5.87 -0.71 -3.88
C TYR A 54 6.63 0.56 -4.26
N GLU A 55 6.02 1.45 -5.03
CA GLU A 55 6.61 2.74 -5.44
C GLU A 55 6.99 3.60 -4.23
N LEU A 56 6.11 3.70 -3.23
CA LEU A 56 6.37 4.46 -2.01
C LEU A 56 7.53 3.89 -1.20
N VAL A 57 7.61 2.56 -1.10
CA VAL A 57 8.73 1.89 -0.42
C VAL A 57 10.02 2.15 -1.17
N VAL A 58 10.06 1.87 -2.48
CA VAL A 58 11.26 2.09 -3.31
C VAL A 58 11.72 3.54 -3.26
N LYS A 59 10.81 4.51 -3.36
CA LYS A 59 11.14 5.95 -3.27
C LYS A 59 11.79 6.32 -1.93
N SER A 60 11.40 5.64 -0.85
CA SER A 60 11.97 5.88 0.49
C SER A 60 13.34 5.24 0.73
N LEU A 61 13.79 4.32 -0.12
CA LEU A 61 15.09 3.66 0.02
C LEU A 61 16.26 4.58 -0.40
N PRO A 62 17.47 4.40 0.14
CA PRO A 62 18.68 5.06 -0.34
C PRO A 62 18.94 4.81 -1.83
N LYS A 63 19.60 5.76 -2.51
CA LYS A 63 19.88 5.67 -3.95
C LYS A 63 20.53 4.34 -4.36
N ARG A 64 21.50 3.88 -3.57
CA ARG A 64 22.24 2.62 -3.80
C ARG A 64 21.29 1.41 -3.89
N GLU A 65 20.35 1.32 -2.96
CA GLU A 65 19.37 0.22 -2.92
C GLU A 65 18.35 0.32 -4.05
N ARG A 66 17.91 1.54 -4.40
CA ARG A 66 17.03 1.74 -5.56
C ARG A 66 17.68 1.30 -6.88
N ASP A 67 18.96 1.63 -7.05
CA ASP A 67 19.72 1.26 -8.25
C ASP A 67 19.93 -0.27 -8.32
N GLU A 68 20.16 -0.93 -7.18
CA GLU A 68 20.20 -2.40 -7.11
C GLU A 68 18.87 -3.06 -7.49
N ILE A 69 17.74 -2.49 -7.07
CA ILE A 69 16.40 -3.01 -7.43
C ILE A 69 16.15 -2.86 -8.93
N LYS A 70 16.50 -1.71 -9.53
CA LYS A 70 16.35 -1.48 -10.98
C LYS A 70 17.16 -2.44 -11.83
N ASN A 71 18.35 -2.83 -11.37
CA ASN A 71 19.23 -3.73 -12.12
C ASN A 71 18.82 -5.21 -12.00
N LYS A 72 17.83 -5.55 -11.18
CA LYS A 72 17.31 -6.92 -10.99
C LYS A 72 16.01 -7.20 -11.77
N LEU A 73 15.44 -6.18 -12.42
CA LEU A 73 14.27 -6.27 -13.30
C LEU A 73 14.73 -6.23 -14.76
#